data_AF-A0A0F4GIR7-F1
#
_entry.id   AF-A0A0F4GIR7-F1
#
_cell.length_a   1.000
_cell.length_b   1.000
_cell.length_c   1.000
_cell.angle_alpha   90.00
_cell.angle_beta   90.00
_cell.angle_gamma   90.00
#
_symmetry.space_group_name_H-M   'P 1'
#
loop_
_entity.id
_entity.type
_entity.pdbx_description
1 polymer ?
#
loop_
_entity_poly.entity_id
_entity_poly.type
_entity_poly.pdbx_seq_one_letter_code
_entity_poly.pdbx_strand_id
1 'polypeptide(L)'
;MGNPVPPLPDLSNLTPTELYHRKREWNRGPLLDLFPRLPPSALEPLLDTIIAKSFTYNLSDSKFNNSRRYTSMVVAHVRHHYTEYDRLWRDEGVEKWEARRRTAGEMWKVLREWCPWDESNEVLERCWKATLVRPEERGGEWDPMDVDDEDEVLGKGGGGVEVEEGDPMDLD
;
A
#
# COMPACT_ATOMS: atom_id res chain seq x y z
N MET A 1 -9.36 -40.35 -7.30
CA MET A 1 -8.44 -40.19 -6.15
C MET A 1 -8.27 -38.70 -5.94
N GLY A 2 -8.90 -38.13 -4.90
CA GLY A 2 -8.71 -36.72 -4.56
C GLY A 2 -7.38 -36.58 -3.85
N ASN A 3 -6.49 -35.72 -4.35
CA ASN A 3 -5.25 -35.40 -3.64
C ASN A 3 -5.61 -34.76 -2.30
N PRO A 4 -4.98 -35.15 -1.18
CA PRO A 4 -5.20 -34.49 0.10
C PRO A 4 -4.77 -33.04 -0.03
N VAL A 5 -5.69 -32.12 0.26
CA VAL A 5 -5.37 -30.70 0.41
C VAL A 5 -4.42 -30.61 1.61
N PRO A 6 -3.19 -30.09 1.44
CA PRO A 6 -2.28 -29.94 2.56
C PRO A 6 -2.94 -29.06 3.62
N PRO A 7 -2.78 -29.39 4.92
CA PRO A 7 -3.32 -28.55 5.99
C PRO A 7 -2.78 -27.14 5.82
N LEU A 8 -3.66 -26.15 5.95
CA LEU A 8 -3.26 -24.75 5.95
C LEU A 8 -2.18 -24.57 7.03
N PRO A 9 -1.06 -23.90 6.72
CA PRO A 9 0.02 -23.74 7.67
C PRO A 9 -0.50 -23.04 8.93
N ASP A 10 -0.27 -23.64 10.09
CA ASP A 10 -0.59 -23.03 11.37
C ASP A 10 0.27 -21.78 11.56
N LEU A 11 -0.36 -20.61 11.44
CA LEU A 11 0.30 -19.31 11.50
C LEU A 11 0.61 -18.88 12.93
N SER A 12 0.08 -19.57 13.94
CA SER A 12 0.23 -19.19 15.35
C SER A 12 1.63 -19.45 15.93
N ASN A 13 2.43 -20.28 15.25
CA ASN A 13 3.78 -20.67 15.68
C ASN A 13 4.91 -19.97 14.90
N LEU A 14 4.58 -19.04 14.00
CA LEU A 14 5.56 -18.35 13.18
C LEU A 14 6.15 -17.14 13.92
N THR A 15 7.45 -16.94 13.81
CA THR A 15 8.10 -15.73 14.27
C THR A 15 7.61 -14.51 13.47
N PRO A 16 7.70 -13.28 14.01
CA PRO A 16 7.32 -12.07 13.29
C PRO A 16 8.00 -11.94 11.92
N THR A 17 9.27 -12.34 11.82
CA THR A 17 10.05 -12.32 10.57
C THR A 17 9.52 -13.34 9.56
N GLU A 18 9.19 -14.56 9.98
CA GLU A 18 8.62 -15.57 9.09
C GLU A 18 7.21 -15.19 8.62
N LEU A 19 6.38 -14.63 9.50
CA LEU A 19 5.07 -14.08 9.14
C LEU A 19 5.21 -12.98 8.09
N TYR A 20 6.19 -12.08 8.27
CA TYR A 20 6.47 -11.02 7.32
C TYR A 20 6.86 -11.58 5.94
N HIS A 21 7.81 -12.52 5.87
CA HIS A 21 8.19 -13.15 4.59
C HIS A 21 7.00 -13.86 3.92
N ARG A 22 6.18 -14.55 4.71
CA ARG A 22 5.00 -15.26 4.18
C ARG A 22 3.94 -14.31 3.65
N LYS A 23 3.68 -13.20 4.34
CA LYS A 23 2.79 -12.13 3.85
C LYS A 23 3.32 -11.49 2.56
N ARG A 24 4.65 -11.35 2.40
CA ARG A 24 5.23 -10.89 1.12
C ARG A 24 4.86 -11.84 -0.02
N GLU A 25 5.08 -13.14 0.18
CA GLU A 25 4.77 -14.15 -0.83
C GLU A 25 3.29 -14.17 -1.21
N TRP A 26 2.39 -14.08 -0.22
CA TRP A 26 0.95 -14.06 -0.45
C TRP A 26 0.46 -12.83 -1.22
N ASN A 27 1.10 -11.69 -1.04
CA ASN A 27 0.73 -10.46 -1.75
C ASN A 27 1.41 -10.33 -3.11
N ARG A 28 2.59 -10.94 -3.30
CA ARG A 28 3.40 -10.80 -4.53
C ARG A 28 2.65 -11.27 -5.78
N GLY A 29 2.06 -12.47 -5.73
CA GLY A 29 1.31 -13.03 -6.86
C GLY A 29 0.12 -12.15 -7.26
N PRO A 30 -0.85 -11.92 -6.35
CA PRO A 30 -2.02 -11.09 -6.63
C PRO A 30 -1.69 -9.66 -7.07
N LEU A 31 -0.63 -9.06 -6.54
CA LEU A 31 -0.18 -7.73 -6.96
C LEU A 31 0.34 -7.75 -8.40
N LEU A 32 1.15 -8.74 -8.77
CA LEU A 32 1.67 -8.89 -10.14
C LEU A 32 0.58 -9.32 -11.13
N ASP A 33 -0.46 -10.02 -10.68
CA ASP A 33 -1.63 -10.32 -11.53
C ASP A 33 -2.35 -9.02 -11.95
N LEU A 34 -2.44 -8.04 -11.06
CA LEU A 34 -3.03 -6.73 -11.34
C LEU A 34 -2.09 -5.79 -12.10
N PHE A 35 -0.80 -5.80 -11.73
CA PHE A 35 0.25 -4.93 -12.30
C PHE A 35 1.40 -5.79 -12.85
N PRO A 36 1.22 -6.47 -13.99
CA PRO A 36 2.19 -7.44 -14.52
C PRO A 36 3.49 -6.80 -14.98
N ARG A 37 3.50 -5.49 -15.23
CA ARG A 37 4.69 -4.73 -15.67
C ARG A 37 5.29 -3.90 -14.53
N LEU A 38 4.90 -4.17 -13.28
CA LEU A 38 5.46 -3.51 -12.12
C LEU A 38 6.99 -3.76 -12.07
N PRO A 39 7.82 -2.70 -12.01
CA PRO A 39 9.27 -2.88 -11.96
C PRO A 39 9.69 -3.46 -10.59
N PRO A 40 10.74 -4.29 -10.52
CA PRO A 40 11.23 -4.85 -9.25
C PRO A 40 11.59 -3.79 -8.20
N SER A 41 12.05 -2.60 -8.65
CA SER A 41 12.36 -1.46 -7.78
C SER A 41 11.14 -0.87 -7.09
N ALA A 42 9.95 -0.98 -7.68
CA ALA A 42 8.68 -0.58 -7.05
C ALA A 42 8.04 -1.73 -6.26
N LEU A 43 8.26 -2.98 -6.70
CA LEU A 43 7.64 -4.16 -6.10
C LEU A 43 7.99 -4.34 -4.63
N GLU A 44 9.27 -4.29 -4.29
CA GLU A 44 9.70 -4.56 -2.91
C GLU A 44 9.17 -3.50 -1.92
N PRO A 45 9.28 -2.18 -2.20
CA PRO A 45 8.67 -1.15 -1.35
C PRO A 45 7.15 -1.24 -1.27
N LEU A 46 6.46 -1.57 -2.37
CA LEU A 46 5.01 -1.75 -2.34
C LEU A 46 4.58 -2.89 -1.41
N LEU A 47 5.30 -4.02 -1.43
CA LEU A 47 5.05 -5.13 -0.53
C LEU A 47 5.28 -4.73 0.93
N ASP A 48 6.27 -3.88 1.21
CA ASP A 48 6.48 -3.31 2.54
C ASP A 48 5.27 -2.48 2.99
N THR A 49 4.82 -1.55 2.15
CA THR A 49 3.66 -0.70 2.44
C THR A 49 2.39 -1.54 2.65
N ILE A 50 2.15 -2.55 1.80
CA ILE A 50 1.00 -3.46 1.92
C ILE A 50 1.00 -4.16 3.28
N ILE A 51 2.15 -4.69 3.70
CA ILE A 51 2.28 -5.44 4.96
C ILE A 51 2.20 -4.50 6.17
N ALA A 52 2.82 -3.31 6.08
CA ALA A 52 2.76 -2.28 7.11
C ALA A 52 1.31 -1.86 7.40
N LYS A 53 0.48 -1.76 6.34
CA LYS A 53 -0.96 -1.50 6.45
C LYS A 53 -1.79 -2.72 6.85
N SER A 54 -1.15 -3.77 7.35
CA SER A 54 -1.76 -5.02 7.78
C SER A 54 -2.65 -5.68 6.72
N PHE A 55 -2.39 -5.42 5.44
CA PHE A 55 -3.14 -6.01 4.35
C PHE A 55 -2.50 -7.31 3.86
N THR A 56 -3.35 -8.27 3.56
CA THR A 56 -2.97 -9.54 2.95
C THR A 56 -4.12 -9.97 2.06
N TYR A 57 -3.80 -10.52 0.89
CA TYR A 57 -4.82 -11.06 -0.01
C TYR A 57 -5.74 -12.02 0.73
N ASN A 58 -7.04 -11.71 0.76
CA ASN A 58 -8.03 -12.49 1.47
C ASN A 58 -8.94 -13.22 0.47
N LEU A 59 -8.85 -14.55 0.42
CA LEU A 59 -9.68 -15.39 -0.45
C LEU A 59 -11.18 -15.32 -0.12
N SER A 60 -11.53 -14.92 1.11
CA SER A 60 -12.93 -14.74 1.54
C SER A 60 -13.50 -13.38 1.13
N ASP A 61 -12.65 -12.41 0.78
CA ASP A 61 -13.09 -11.12 0.28
C ASP A 61 -13.36 -11.17 -1.24
N SER A 62 -14.22 -10.28 -1.73
CA SER A 62 -14.49 -10.19 -3.16
C SER A 62 -13.21 -9.79 -3.92
N LYS A 63 -13.02 -10.36 -5.12
CA LYS A 63 -11.89 -10.00 -6.01
C LYS A 63 -11.81 -8.49 -6.21
N PHE A 64 -12.97 -7.84 -6.36
CA PHE A 64 -13.08 -6.39 -6.48
C PHE A 64 -12.54 -5.63 -5.26
N ASN A 65 -12.87 -6.05 -4.04
CA ASN A 65 -12.38 -5.40 -2.82
C ASN A 65 -10.86 -5.55 -2.66
N ASN A 66 -10.33 -6.75 -2.94
CA ASN A 66 -8.89 -6.99 -2.95
C ASN A 66 -8.19 -6.11 -3.99
N SER A 67 -8.70 -6.08 -5.24
CA SER A 67 -8.15 -5.25 -6.31
C SER A 67 -8.18 -3.76 -5.95
N ARG A 68 -9.29 -3.28 -5.39
CA ARG A 68 -9.41 -1.89 -4.93
C ARG A 68 -8.31 -1.53 -3.94
N ARG A 69 -8.07 -2.37 -2.93
CA ARG A 69 -7.05 -2.11 -1.90
C ARG A 69 -5.63 -2.06 -2.48
N TYR A 70 -5.27 -3.04 -3.32
CA TYR A 70 -3.97 -3.00 -4.01
C TYR A 70 -3.83 -1.76 -4.86
N THR A 71 -4.83 -1.46 -5.68
CA THR A 71 -4.82 -0.30 -6.55
C THR A 71 -4.65 1.00 -5.78
N SER A 72 -5.34 1.18 -4.64
CA SER A 72 -5.15 2.36 -3.80
C SER A 72 -3.72 2.51 -3.30
N MET A 73 -3.09 1.42 -2.85
CA MET A 73 -1.70 1.43 -2.39
C MET A 73 -0.71 1.70 -3.55
N VAL A 74 -0.97 1.14 -4.74
CA VAL A 74 -0.16 1.42 -5.94
C VAL A 74 -0.31 2.86 -6.40
N VAL A 75 -1.52 3.41 -6.41
CA VAL A 75 -1.77 4.83 -6.75
C VAL A 75 -1.01 5.75 -5.80
N ALA A 76 -1.05 5.46 -4.48
CA ALA A 76 -0.28 6.22 -3.51
C ALA A 76 1.23 6.12 -3.77
N HIS A 77 1.76 4.91 -3.97
CA HIS A 77 3.18 4.72 -4.27
C HIS A 77 3.63 5.47 -5.54
N VAL A 78 2.88 5.37 -6.63
CA VAL A 78 3.21 6.09 -7.87
C VAL A 78 3.19 7.60 -7.65
N ARG A 79 2.20 8.11 -6.91
CA ARG A 79 2.12 9.53 -6.57
C ARG A 79 3.39 10.01 -5.87
N HIS A 80 3.83 9.35 -4.82
CA HIS A 80 4.98 9.78 -4.01
C HIS A 80 6.33 9.57 -4.71
N HIS A 81 6.50 8.50 -5.47
CA HIS A 81 7.82 8.11 -5.98
C HIS A 81 8.05 8.40 -7.46
N TYR A 82 7.00 8.58 -8.25
CA TYR A 82 7.07 8.70 -9.70
C TYR A 82 6.44 9.99 -10.22
N THR A 83 6.17 10.95 -9.32
CA THR A 83 5.68 12.28 -9.71
C THR A 83 6.28 13.34 -8.81
N GLU A 84 6.16 14.59 -9.22
CA GLU A 84 6.58 15.76 -8.44
C GLU A 84 5.63 16.10 -7.27
N TYR A 85 4.77 15.18 -6.84
CA TYR A 85 3.74 15.42 -5.82
C TYR A 85 4.34 15.92 -4.50
N ASP A 86 5.36 15.24 -3.99
CA ASP A 86 5.97 15.60 -2.70
C ASP A 86 6.66 16.96 -2.77
N ARG A 87 7.29 17.31 -3.89
CA ARG A 87 7.89 18.63 -4.10
C ARG A 87 6.82 19.73 -4.11
N LEU A 88 5.73 19.53 -4.86
CA LEU A 88 4.62 20.48 -4.91
C LEU A 88 3.99 20.69 -3.52
N TRP A 89 3.73 19.60 -2.79
CA TRP A 89 3.05 19.68 -1.51
C TRP A 89 3.96 20.19 -0.39
N ARG A 90 5.16 19.62 -0.22
CA ARG A 90 6.03 19.89 0.93
C ARG A 90 6.90 21.13 0.73
N ASP A 91 7.44 21.33 -0.48
CA ASP A 91 8.42 22.40 -0.72
C ASP A 91 7.75 23.68 -1.23
N GLU A 92 6.76 23.53 -2.12
CA GLU A 92 6.05 24.68 -2.71
C GLU A 92 4.77 25.05 -1.94
N GLY A 93 4.37 24.25 -0.95
CA GLY A 93 3.19 24.51 -0.11
C GLY A 93 1.85 24.43 -0.86
N VAL A 94 1.80 23.71 -1.98
CA VAL A 94 0.57 23.48 -2.74
C VAL A 94 -0.35 22.56 -1.94
N GLU A 95 -1.65 22.87 -1.93
CA GLU A 95 -2.66 22.03 -1.30
C GLU A 95 -2.59 20.58 -1.83
N LYS A 96 -2.72 19.58 -0.94
CA LYS A 96 -2.63 18.14 -1.29
C LYS A 96 -3.48 17.80 -2.52
N TRP A 97 -4.72 18.29 -2.59
CA TRP A 97 -5.61 18.09 -3.74
C TRP A 97 -5.02 18.71 -5.02
N GLU A 98 -4.64 19.97 -4.99
CA GLU A 98 -4.12 20.64 -6.18
C GLU A 98 -2.81 19.99 -6.69
N ALA A 99 -1.93 19.56 -5.77
CA ALA A 99 -0.73 18.80 -6.13
C ALA A 99 -1.08 17.49 -6.85
N ARG A 100 -2.07 16.71 -6.34
CA ARG A 100 -2.59 15.51 -7.01
C ARG A 100 -3.13 15.80 -8.40
N ARG A 101 -3.86 16.92 -8.57
CA ARG A 101 -4.39 17.32 -9.87
C ARG A 101 -3.28 17.64 -10.87
N ARG A 102 -2.24 18.36 -10.43
CA ARG A 102 -1.11 18.76 -11.29
C ARG A 102 -0.28 17.57 -11.76
N THR A 103 -0.11 16.54 -10.92
CA THR A 103 0.65 15.33 -11.26
C THR A 103 -0.21 14.21 -11.86
N ALA A 104 -1.53 14.38 -11.92
CA ALA A 104 -2.48 13.36 -12.36
C ALA A 104 -2.13 12.73 -13.72
N GLY A 105 -1.70 13.55 -14.69
CA GLY A 105 -1.37 13.09 -16.04
C GLY A 105 -0.06 12.29 -16.10
N GLU A 106 0.92 12.63 -15.27
CA GLU A 106 2.17 11.88 -15.14
C GLU A 106 1.91 10.53 -14.45
N MET A 107 1.19 10.58 -13.34
CA MET A 107 0.78 9.40 -12.58
C MET A 107 0.01 8.41 -13.44
N TRP A 108 -0.97 8.89 -14.23
CA TRP A 108 -1.79 8.04 -15.09
C TRP A 108 -0.97 7.30 -16.15
N LYS A 109 0.07 7.93 -16.70
CA LYS A 109 0.97 7.29 -17.66
C LYS A 109 1.70 6.11 -17.03
N VAL A 110 2.28 6.31 -15.84
CA VAL A 110 2.99 5.25 -15.12
C VAL A 110 2.05 4.11 -14.74
N LEU A 111 0.86 4.43 -14.22
CA LEU A 111 -0.14 3.42 -13.85
C LEU A 111 -0.58 2.57 -15.06
N ARG A 112 -0.77 3.18 -16.24
CA ARG A 112 -1.10 2.45 -17.48
C ARG A 112 0.06 1.66 -18.06
N GLU A 113 1.29 2.11 -17.82
CA GLU A 113 2.47 1.33 -18.18
C GLU A 113 2.56 0.04 -17.34
N TRP A 114 2.25 0.12 -16.05
CA TRP A 114 2.32 -1.01 -15.12
C TRP A 114 1.11 -1.96 -15.23
N CYS A 115 -0.07 -1.43 -15.56
CA CYS A 115 -1.32 -2.17 -15.76
C CYS A 115 -1.85 -1.99 -17.20
N PRO A 116 -1.43 -2.85 -18.15
CA PRO A 116 -1.84 -2.74 -19.55
C PRO A 116 -3.24 -3.30 -19.84
N TRP A 117 -3.92 -3.86 -18.83
CA TRP A 117 -5.23 -4.49 -18.99
C TRP A 117 -6.36 -3.47 -19.06
N ASP A 118 -7.43 -3.81 -19.77
CA ASP A 118 -8.65 -2.98 -19.82
C ASP A 118 -9.64 -3.34 -18.69
N GLU A 119 -9.67 -4.59 -18.23
CA GLU A 119 -10.57 -5.02 -17.13
C GLU A 119 -10.18 -4.42 -15.78
N SER A 120 -8.88 -4.41 -15.45
CA SER A 120 -8.36 -3.73 -14.25
C SER A 120 -8.39 -2.21 -14.38
N ASN A 121 -8.58 -1.69 -15.59
CA ASN A 121 -8.59 -0.27 -15.88
C ASN A 121 -9.78 0.42 -15.19
N GLU A 122 -10.93 -0.23 -15.05
CA GLU A 122 -12.08 0.40 -14.38
C GLU A 122 -11.80 0.65 -12.89
N VAL A 123 -11.28 -0.35 -12.17
CA VAL A 123 -10.90 -0.20 -10.76
C VAL A 123 -9.75 0.80 -10.63
N LEU A 124 -8.76 0.71 -11.51
CA LEU A 124 -7.61 1.61 -11.55
C LEU A 124 -8.02 3.07 -11.79
N GLU A 125 -8.83 3.31 -12.82
CA GLU A 125 -9.33 4.63 -13.19
C GLU A 125 -10.22 5.22 -12.09
N ARG A 126 -11.08 4.41 -11.46
CA ARG A 126 -11.90 4.85 -10.33
C ARG A 126 -11.07 5.23 -9.11
N CYS A 127 -10.12 4.37 -8.70
CA CYS A 127 -9.17 4.70 -7.62
C CYS A 127 -8.39 5.97 -7.94
N TRP A 128 -7.88 6.08 -9.18
CA TRP A 128 -7.14 7.25 -9.64
C TRP A 128 -7.99 8.52 -9.55
N LYS A 129 -9.18 8.54 -10.17
CA LYS A 129 -10.09 9.69 -10.16
C LYS A 129 -10.53 10.08 -8.75
N ALA A 130 -10.71 9.11 -7.84
CA ALA A 130 -11.05 9.39 -6.45
C ALA A 130 -9.95 10.17 -5.70
N THR A 131 -8.69 10.09 -6.13
CA THR A 131 -7.61 10.95 -5.60
C THR A 131 -7.64 12.37 -6.16
N LEU A 132 -8.39 12.58 -7.23
CA LEU A 132 -8.51 13.86 -7.93
C LEU A 132 -9.77 14.64 -7.57
N VAL A 133 -10.41 14.30 -6.46
CA VAL A 133 -11.52 15.07 -5.93
C VAL A 133 -11.17 15.60 -4.57
N ARG A 134 -11.76 16.73 -4.23
CA ARG A 134 -11.65 17.29 -2.88
C ARG A 134 -12.21 16.29 -1.87
N PRO A 135 -11.68 16.25 -0.63
CA PRO A 135 -12.20 15.38 0.41
C PRO A 135 -13.72 15.51 0.61
N GLU A 136 -14.27 16.72 0.51
CA GLU A 136 -15.70 17.00 0.70
C GLU A 136 -16.56 16.49 -0.47
N GLU A 137 -15.97 16.28 -1.64
CA GLU A 137 -16.63 15.82 -2.86
C GLU A 137 -16.43 14.31 -3.08
N ARG A 138 -15.65 13.64 -2.22
CA ARG A 138 -15.38 12.22 -2.33
C ARG A 138 -16.58 11.40 -1.86
N GLY A 139 -17.08 10.51 -2.72
CA GLY A 139 -18.03 9.49 -2.30
C GLY A 139 -17.32 8.47 -1.40
N GLY A 140 -17.83 8.23 -0.18
CA GLY A 140 -17.22 7.35 0.83
C GLY A 140 -17.09 5.87 0.43
N GLU A 141 -17.51 5.50 -0.78
CA GLU A 141 -17.35 4.17 -1.35
C GLU A 141 -15.91 3.90 -1.82
N TRP A 142 -15.15 4.94 -2.17
CA TRP A 142 -13.79 4.83 -2.69
C TRP A 142 -12.91 5.89 -2.06
N ASP A 143 -12.32 5.57 -0.91
CA ASP A 143 -11.28 6.40 -0.31
C ASP A 143 -9.90 5.74 -0.42
N PRO A 144 -9.09 6.11 -1.44
CA PRO A 144 -7.69 5.71 -1.52
C PRO A 144 -6.75 6.47 -0.57
N MET A 145 -7.25 7.39 0.27
CA MET A 145 -6.43 8.45 0.84
C MET A 145 -5.99 8.30 2.28
N ASP A 146 -6.44 7.28 3.00
CA ASP A 146 -5.90 6.97 4.33
C ASP A 146 -4.48 6.35 4.26
N VAL A 147 -3.87 6.29 3.06
CA VAL A 147 -2.48 5.85 2.95
C VAL A 147 -1.52 6.91 3.49
N ASP A 148 -1.76 8.18 3.14
CA ASP A 148 -0.82 9.29 3.40
C ASP A 148 -0.91 9.80 4.85
N ASP A 149 -2.06 9.67 5.51
CA ASP A 149 -2.28 10.17 6.86
C ASP A 149 -1.63 9.26 7.93
N GLU A 150 -1.33 7.99 7.59
CA GLU A 150 -0.60 7.08 8.48
C GLU A 150 0.93 7.26 8.43
N ASP A 151 1.48 7.71 7.29
CA ASP A 151 2.92 8.01 7.17
C ASP A 151 3.31 9.31 7.92
N GLU A 152 2.34 10.19 8.21
CA GLU A 152 2.54 11.34 9.12
C GLU A 152 2.83 10.89 10.57
N VAL A 153 2.46 9.67 10.98
CA VAL A 153 2.72 9.13 12.33
C VAL A 153 4.14 8.56 12.46
N LEU A 154 4.74 8.09 11.36
CA LEU A 154 6.10 7.51 11.36
C LEU A 154 7.22 8.56 11.14
N GLY A 155 6.86 9.83 11.04
CA GLY A 155 7.78 10.97 11.04
C GLY A 155 8.38 11.30 12.41
N LYS A 156 8.85 10.31 13.17
CA LYS A 156 9.76 10.54 14.31
C LYS A 156 10.59 9.30 14.64
N GLY A 157 11.89 9.42 14.37
CA GLY A 157 12.92 8.69 15.10
C GLY A 157 13.35 7.36 14.49
N GLY A 158 14.41 7.42 13.68
CA GLY A 158 15.48 6.45 13.88
C GLY A 158 16.01 6.63 15.30
N GLY A 159 15.44 5.87 16.23
CA GLY A 159 15.88 5.76 17.62
C GLY A 159 16.32 4.32 17.83
N GLY A 160 17.56 4.14 18.26
CA GLY A 160 18.17 2.84 18.49
C GLY A 160 17.37 1.97 19.45
N VAL A 161 17.66 0.68 19.37
CA VAL A 161 17.32 -0.30 20.40
C VAL A 161 17.92 0.20 21.73
N GLU A 162 17.12 0.86 22.54
CA GLU A 162 17.43 1.04 23.96
C GLU A 162 17.08 -0.27 24.66
N VAL A 163 18.13 -1.00 25.02
CA VAL A 163 18.08 -2.11 25.94
C VAL A 163 17.73 -1.51 27.30
N GLU A 164 16.52 -1.78 27.82
CA GLU A 164 16.16 -1.38 29.17
C GLU A 164 17.09 -2.10 30.17
N GLU A 165 18.02 -1.32 30.70
CA GLU A 165 18.92 -1.68 31.78
C GLU A 165 18.21 -1.42 33.11
N GLY A 166 17.81 -2.51 33.78
CA GLY A 166 17.73 -2.62 35.25
C GLY A 166 16.71 -1.74 35.99
N ASP A 167 15.69 -2.38 36.57
CA ASP A 167 14.82 -1.83 37.61
C ASP A 167 15.39 -2.21 39.00
N PRO A 168 16.06 -1.30 39.74
CA PRO A 168 16.48 -1.56 41.11
C PRO A 168 15.31 -1.31 42.08
N MET A 169 14.69 -2.42 42.47
CA MET A 169 13.99 -2.66 43.73
C MET A 169 14.08 -1.53 44.79
N ASP A 170 13.03 -0.72 44.92
CA ASP A 170 12.72 -0.03 46.17
C ASP A 170 11.69 -0.85 46.96
N LEU A 171 12.19 -1.57 47.96
CA LEU A 171 11.40 -2.17 49.04
C LEU A 171 11.33 -1.17 50.19
N ASP A 172 10.14 -0.63 50.44
CA ASP A 172 9.75 -0.05 51.74
C ASP A 172 9.01 -1.11 52.60
#